data_AF-A0A329KBI5-F1
#
_entry.id   AF-A0A329KBI5-F1
#
_cell.length_a   1.000
_cell.length_b   1.000
_cell.length_c   1.000
_cell.angle_alpha   90.00
_cell.angle_beta   90.00
_cell.angle_gamma   90.00
#
_symmetry.space_group_name_H-M   'P 1'
#
loop_
_entity.id
_entity.type
_entity.pdbx_description
1 polymer ?
#
loop_
_entity_poly.entity_id
_entity_poly.type
_entity_poly.pdbx_seq_one_letter_code
_entity_poly.pdbx_strand_id
1 'polypeptide(L)'
;MQCSDALPLIHEYLDGDLEGADAVELKKHLLACPACNKLFKQMEQTEACIRLLPKTPVPSDLTARIMGNIPAKKKRREGWLKWLRTHPALSVASVFLLVMATSFLSLWDQDRDMVVKGASLDQVVIQGDTVIIPQGHTVQGDLTVKRGKVQVDGNVEGNVTVIDGSYNLASTAYISGHVNSVDQTLEWIWYKVNEVFSWVTP
;
A
#
# COMPACT_ATOMS: atom_id res chain seq x y z
N MET A 1 -17.19 -58.57 8.83
CA MET A 1 -15.96 -58.43 9.62
C MET A 1 -15.57 -59.67 10.43
N GLN A 2 -14.28 -59.75 10.80
CA GLN A 2 -13.73 -60.70 11.76
C GLN A 2 -13.82 -60.16 13.19
N CYS A 3 -13.67 -61.02 14.21
CA CYS A 3 -13.77 -60.60 15.61
C CYS A 3 -12.64 -59.64 16.03
N SER A 4 -11.47 -59.69 15.37
CA SER A 4 -10.36 -58.76 15.59
C SER A 4 -10.72 -57.32 15.25
N ASP A 5 -11.48 -57.14 14.17
CA ASP A 5 -11.82 -55.83 13.62
C ASP A 5 -13.01 -55.21 14.36
N ALA A 6 -13.82 -56.04 15.02
CA ALA A 6 -14.96 -55.61 15.82
C ALA A 6 -14.55 -54.90 17.12
N LEU A 7 -13.41 -55.26 17.71
CA LEU A 7 -12.96 -54.74 19.00
C LEU A 7 -12.73 -53.21 19.00
N PRO A 8 -11.95 -52.62 18.08
CA PRO A 8 -11.78 -51.17 18.02
C PRO A 8 -13.11 -50.45 17.76
N LEU A 9 -13.97 -51.01 16.90
CA LEU A 9 -15.28 -50.44 16.60
C LEU A 9 -16.23 -50.46 17.81
N ILE A 10 -16.11 -51.46 18.71
CA ILE A 10 -16.86 -51.48 19.97
C ILE A 10 -16.49 -50.29 20.85
N HIS A 11 -15.21 -49.92 20.92
CA HIS A 11 -14.76 -48.76 21.71
C HIS A 11 -15.28 -47.45 21.12
N GLU A 12 -15.08 -47.22 19.82
CA GLU A 12 -15.59 -46.04 19.13
C GLU A 12 -17.12 -45.91 19.25
N TYR A 13 -17.83 -47.04 19.24
CA TYR A 13 -19.29 -47.05 19.44
C TYR A 13 -19.70 -46.67 20.86
N LEU A 14 -18.97 -47.13 21.89
CA LEU A 14 -19.24 -46.76 23.29
C LEU A 14 -18.85 -45.30 23.59
N ASP A 15 -17.81 -44.79 22.94
CA ASP A 15 -17.39 -43.40 23.05
C ASP A 15 -18.32 -42.43 22.30
N GLY A 16 -19.16 -42.95 21.39
CA GLY A 16 -20.13 -42.19 20.60
C GLY A 16 -19.56 -41.61 19.30
N ASP A 17 -18.35 -42.04 18.91
CA ASP A 17 -17.63 -41.56 17.73
C ASP A 17 -17.90 -42.40 16.46
N LEU A 18 -18.55 -43.57 16.60
CA LEU A 18 -18.85 -44.46 15.47
C LEU A 18 -20.16 -44.11 14.75
N GLU A 19 -20.05 -43.66 13.49
CA GLU A 19 -21.21 -43.29 12.66
C GLU A 19 -21.30 -44.07 11.33
N GLY A 20 -22.46 -44.03 10.69
CA GLY A 20 -22.62 -44.50 9.31
C GLY A 20 -22.56 -46.01 9.12
N ALA A 21 -21.83 -46.45 8.08
CA ALA A 21 -21.82 -47.84 7.62
C ALA A 21 -21.17 -48.80 8.64
N ASP A 22 -20.15 -48.33 9.34
CA ASP A 22 -19.36 -49.14 10.28
C ASP A 22 -20.18 -49.50 11.53
N ALA A 23 -21.03 -48.58 12.00
CA ALA A 23 -21.99 -48.87 13.07
C ALA A 23 -23.02 -49.94 12.67
N VAL A 24 -23.44 -49.96 11.41
CA VAL A 24 -24.38 -50.97 10.90
C VAL A 24 -23.69 -52.33 10.77
N GLU A 25 -22.46 -52.38 10.27
CA GLU A 25 -21.67 -53.61 10.19
C GLU A 25 -21.36 -54.17 11.59
N LEU A 26 -20.99 -53.30 12.54
CA LEU A 26 -20.79 -53.68 13.94
C LEU A 26 -22.04 -54.33 14.53
N LYS A 27 -23.21 -53.68 14.39
CA LYS A 27 -24.48 -54.22 14.89
C LYS A 27 -24.82 -55.58 14.27
N LYS A 28 -24.60 -55.76 12.97
CA LYS A 28 -24.81 -57.06 12.31
C LYS A 28 -23.92 -58.15 12.90
N HIS A 29 -22.66 -57.85 13.19
CA HIS A 29 -21.77 -58.83 13.79
C HIS A 29 -22.09 -59.13 15.25
N LEU A 30 -22.51 -58.13 16.06
CA LEU A 30 -22.95 -58.37 17.44
C LEU A 30 -24.19 -59.27 17.51
N LEU A 31 -25.04 -59.24 16.48
CA LEU A 31 -26.16 -60.18 16.34
C LEU A 31 -25.71 -61.58 15.91
N ALA A 32 -24.68 -61.69 15.06
CA ALA A 32 -24.19 -62.95 14.53
C ALA A 32 -23.18 -63.68 15.45
N CYS A 33 -22.41 -62.93 16.27
CA CYS A 33 -21.32 -63.45 17.10
C CYS A 33 -21.63 -63.27 18.60
N PRO A 34 -21.94 -64.37 19.33
CA PRO A 34 -22.28 -64.29 20.76
C PRO A 34 -21.09 -63.92 21.64
N ALA A 35 -19.85 -64.21 21.22
CA ALA A 35 -18.65 -63.85 21.96
C ALA A 35 -18.44 -62.33 22.00
N CYS A 36 -18.52 -61.66 20.84
CA CYS A 36 -18.40 -60.21 20.75
C CYS A 36 -19.58 -59.49 21.43
N ASN A 37 -20.79 -60.04 21.35
CA ASN A 37 -21.96 -59.50 22.08
C ASN A 37 -21.78 -59.59 23.60
N LYS A 38 -21.24 -60.70 24.11
CA LYS A 38 -20.94 -60.85 25.53
C LYS A 38 -19.90 -59.82 25.99
N LEU A 39 -18.83 -59.63 25.21
CA LEU A 39 -17.80 -58.63 25.50
C LEU A 39 -18.41 -57.21 25.54
N PHE A 40 -19.20 -56.86 24.53
CA PHE A 40 -19.90 -55.58 24.46
C PHE A 40 -20.76 -55.32 25.70
N LYS A 41 -21.59 -56.29 26.11
CA LYS A 41 -22.41 -56.18 27.32
C LYS A 41 -21.60 -56.04 28.60
N GLN A 42 -20.46 -56.72 28.70
CA GLN A 42 -19.56 -56.59 29.86
C GLN A 42 -18.98 -55.17 29.96
N MET A 43 -18.62 -54.57 28.83
CA MET A 43 -18.14 -53.18 28.77
C MET A 43 -19.25 -52.18 29.12
N GLU A 44 -20.45 -52.35 28.57
CA GLU A 44 -21.63 -51.53 28.89
C GLU A 44 -21.99 -51.59 30.39
N GLN A 45 -21.94 -52.78 30.99
CA GLN A 45 -22.14 -52.98 32.43
C GLN A 45 -21.05 -52.27 33.25
N THR A 46 -19.79 -52.34 32.80
CA THR A 46 -18.67 -51.68 33.48
C THR A 46 -18.85 -50.16 33.45
N GLU A 47 -19.25 -49.60 32.32
CA GLU A 47 -19.54 -48.17 32.17
C GLU A 47 -20.70 -47.76 33.09
N ALA A 48 -21.78 -48.54 33.13
CA ALA A 48 -22.90 -48.30 34.03
C ALA A 48 -22.47 -48.31 35.50
N CYS A 49 -21.62 -49.25 35.92
CA CYS A 49 -21.03 -49.27 37.26
C CYS A 49 -20.21 -48.01 37.53
N ILE A 50 -19.39 -47.55 36.58
CA ILE A 50 -18.59 -46.33 36.72
C ILE A 50 -19.48 -45.10 36.90
N ARG A 51 -20.59 -45.01 36.14
CA ARG A 51 -21.54 -43.90 36.23
C ARG A 51 -22.29 -43.84 37.56
N LEU A 52 -22.37 -44.94 38.31
CA LEU A 52 -22.96 -45.00 39.65
C LEU A 52 -22.02 -44.51 40.75
N LEU A 53 -20.72 -44.30 40.48
CA LEU A 53 -19.82 -43.76 41.48
C LEU A 53 -20.23 -42.32 41.87
N PRO A 54 -20.04 -41.95 43.16
CA PRO A 54 -20.34 -40.60 43.62
C PRO A 54 -19.48 -39.59 42.85
N LYS A 55 -20.13 -38.59 42.26
CA LYS A 55 -19.43 -37.47 41.62
C LYS A 55 -18.69 -36.68 42.69
N THR A 56 -17.38 -36.52 42.53
CA THR A 56 -16.60 -35.63 43.39
C THR A 56 -17.06 -34.19 43.20
N PRO A 57 -17.28 -33.42 44.28
CA PRO A 57 -17.67 -32.03 44.16
C PRO A 57 -16.55 -31.25 43.45
N VAL A 58 -16.93 -30.49 42.43
CA VAL A 58 -15.98 -29.65 41.68
C VAL A 58 -15.68 -28.40 42.50
N PRO A 59 -14.40 -28.05 42.72
CA PRO A 59 -14.06 -26.84 43.44
C PRO A 59 -14.50 -25.60 42.64
N SER A 60 -15.06 -24.60 43.32
CA SER A 60 -15.59 -23.37 42.71
C SER A 60 -14.54 -22.56 41.93
N ASP A 61 -13.26 -22.72 42.27
CA ASP A 61 -12.12 -22.03 41.66
C ASP A 61 -11.55 -22.77 40.43
N LEU A 62 -12.08 -23.96 40.07
CA LEU A 62 -11.54 -24.73 38.95
C LEU A 62 -11.59 -23.97 37.62
N THR A 63 -12.72 -23.32 37.34
CA THR A 63 -12.93 -22.58 36.10
C THR A 63 -11.98 -21.38 36.01
N ALA A 64 -11.82 -20.64 37.10
CA ALA A 64 -10.90 -19.51 37.17
C ALA A 64 -9.44 -19.95 36.99
N ARG A 65 -9.02 -21.04 37.64
CA ARG A 65 -7.68 -21.62 37.49
C ARG A 65 -7.41 -22.10 36.06
N ILE A 66 -8.37 -22.75 35.42
CA ILE A 66 -8.22 -23.19 34.02
C ILE A 66 -8.10 -21.96 33.12
N MET A 67 -9.04 -21.02 33.20
CA MET A 67 -9.06 -19.83 32.35
C MET A 67 -7.82 -18.95 32.54
N GLY A 68 -7.26 -18.88 33.75
CA GLY A 68 -6.01 -18.16 34.03
C GLY A 68 -4.76 -18.82 33.44
N ASN A 69 -4.80 -20.13 33.17
CA ASN A 69 -3.67 -20.88 32.59
C ASN A 69 -3.81 -21.11 31.08
N ILE A 70 -4.95 -20.75 30.47
CA ILE A 70 -5.08 -20.78 29.02
C ILE A 70 -4.19 -19.66 28.46
N PRO A 71 -3.18 -19.97 27.64
CA PRO A 71 -2.35 -18.94 27.03
C PRO A 71 -3.23 -18.00 26.22
N ALA A 72 -3.25 -16.72 26.58
CA ALA A 72 -3.98 -15.72 25.84
C ALA A 72 -3.56 -15.81 24.37
N LYS A 73 -4.53 -15.95 23.46
CA LYS A 73 -4.27 -15.89 22.02
C LYS A 73 -3.47 -14.61 21.79
N LYS A 74 -2.21 -14.74 21.37
CA LYS A 74 -1.35 -13.60 21.03
C LYS A 74 -2.19 -12.72 20.11
N LYS A 75 -2.49 -11.49 20.54
CA LYS A 75 -3.06 -10.47 19.67
C LYS A 75 -2.02 -10.24 18.57
N ARG A 76 -2.11 -11.03 17.51
CA ARG A 76 -1.24 -10.92 16.34
C ARG A 76 -1.36 -9.47 15.88
N ARG A 77 -0.23 -8.81 15.65
CA ARG A 77 -0.14 -7.43 15.13
C ARG A 77 -0.84 -7.36 13.77
N GLU A 78 -2.17 -7.32 13.78
CA GLU A 78 -3.01 -7.48 12.59
C GLU A 78 -3.58 -6.15 12.10
N GLY A 79 -3.34 -5.01 12.76
CA GLY A 79 -3.98 -3.74 12.38
C GLY A 79 -3.77 -3.35 10.91
N TRP A 80 -2.52 -3.13 10.51
CA TRP A 80 -2.20 -2.67 9.16
C TRP A 80 -2.34 -3.77 8.09
N LEU A 81 -1.89 -4.99 8.40
CA LEU A 81 -1.88 -6.11 7.46
C LEU A 81 -3.29 -6.68 7.20
N LYS A 82 -4.19 -6.61 8.19
CA LYS A 82 -5.60 -6.98 8.01
C LYS A 82 -6.37 -5.89 7.28
N TRP A 83 -6.08 -4.62 7.53
CA TRP A 83 -6.71 -3.51 6.78
C TRP A 83 -6.39 -3.59 5.28
N LEU A 84 -5.12 -3.86 4.94
CA LEU A 84 -4.70 -4.07 3.55
C LEU A 84 -5.40 -5.29 2.91
N ARG A 85 -5.64 -6.35 3.69
CA ARG A 85 -6.26 -7.58 3.20
C ARG A 85 -7.79 -7.53 3.15
N THR A 86 -8.42 -6.69 3.97
CA THR A 86 -9.88 -6.46 3.99
C THR A 86 -10.34 -5.52 2.87
N HIS A 87 -9.48 -4.62 2.41
CA HIS A 87 -9.81 -3.66 1.35
C HIS A 87 -8.88 -3.74 0.14
N PRO A 88 -8.83 -4.89 -0.57
CA PRO A 88 -7.94 -5.07 -1.71
C PRO A 88 -8.20 -4.05 -2.84
N ALA A 89 -9.46 -3.61 -3.01
CA ALA A 89 -9.83 -2.61 -4.01
C ALA A 89 -9.20 -1.23 -3.75
N LEU A 90 -9.16 -0.77 -2.50
CA LEU A 90 -8.56 0.52 -2.14
C LEU A 90 -7.04 0.51 -2.34
N SER A 91 -6.39 -0.59 -1.98
CA SER A 91 -4.93 -0.73 -2.16
C SER A 91 -4.53 -0.70 -3.63
N VAL A 92 -5.26 -1.39 -4.50
CA VAL A 92 -5.01 -1.39 -5.94
C VAL A 92 -5.29 -0.01 -6.55
N ALA A 93 -6.38 0.65 -6.15
CA ALA A 93 -6.70 1.99 -6.63
C ALA A 93 -5.63 3.02 -6.27
N SER A 94 -5.09 2.97 -5.06
CA SER A 94 -3.99 3.87 -4.64
C SER A 94 -2.71 3.64 -5.45
N VAL A 95 -2.32 2.38 -5.69
CA VAL A 95 -1.14 2.08 -6.52
C VAL A 95 -1.36 2.52 -7.96
N PHE A 96 -2.54 2.26 -8.53
CA PHE A 96 -2.90 2.71 -9.87
C PHE A 96 -2.84 4.23 -9.99
N LEU A 97 -3.43 4.97 -9.04
CA LEU A 97 -3.36 6.43 -9.02
C LEU A 97 -1.92 6.95 -8.89
N LEU A 98 -1.08 6.30 -8.09
CA LEU A 98 0.32 6.69 -7.92
C LEU A 98 1.11 6.48 -9.23
N VAL A 99 0.91 5.34 -9.89
CA VAL A 99 1.53 5.05 -11.20
C VAL A 99 1.02 6.00 -12.27
N MET A 100 -0.29 6.27 -12.30
CA MET A 100 -0.88 7.21 -13.26
C MET A 100 -0.40 8.64 -13.01
N ALA A 101 -0.31 9.07 -11.75
CA ALA A 101 0.19 10.40 -11.38
C ALA A 101 1.67 10.56 -11.73
N THR A 102 2.50 9.56 -11.47
CA THR A 102 3.93 9.57 -11.85
C THR A 102 4.11 9.58 -13.36
N SER A 103 3.32 8.79 -14.10
CA SER A 103 3.33 8.83 -15.57
C SER A 103 2.85 10.18 -16.11
N PHE A 104 1.82 10.78 -15.52
CA PHE A 104 1.30 12.08 -15.91
C PHE A 104 2.30 13.20 -15.65
N LEU A 105 2.96 13.19 -14.48
CA LEU A 105 4.04 14.12 -14.15
C LEU A 105 5.22 13.98 -15.13
N SER A 106 5.58 12.75 -15.51
CA SER A 106 6.65 12.51 -16.49
C SER A 106 6.30 13.03 -17.89
N LEU A 107 5.04 12.91 -18.33
CA LEU A 107 4.58 13.47 -19.60
C LEU A 107 4.54 15.00 -19.58
N TRP A 108 4.14 15.59 -18.45
CA TRP A 108 4.19 17.05 -18.26
C TRP A 108 5.62 17.58 -18.32
N ASP A 109 6.59 16.80 -17.84
CA ASP A 109 8.00 17.17 -17.85
C ASP A 109 8.63 17.22 -19.24
N GLN A 110 8.00 16.59 -20.23
CA GLN A 110 8.52 16.46 -21.58
C GLN A 110 8.37 17.73 -22.42
N ASP A 111 7.54 18.69 -21.99
CA ASP A 111 7.31 19.99 -22.67
C ASP A 111 8.29 21.09 -22.19
N ARG A 112 9.53 20.70 -21.88
CA ARG A 112 10.59 21.56 -21.34
C ARG A 112 11.52 22.15 -22.41
N ASP A 113 11.05 22.31 -23.64
CA ASP A 113 11.84 22.95 -24.69
C ASP A 113 12.04 24.45 -24.42
N MET A 114 13.22 24.96 -24.78
CA MET A 114 13.54 26.39 -24.72
C MET A 114 12.72 27.12 -25.79
N VAL A 115 11.83 28.01 -25.35
CA VAL A 115 10.95 28.77 -26.25
C VAL A 115 11.40 30.23 -26.29
N VAL A 116 11.78 30.67 -27.49
CA VAL A 116 12.09 32.08 -27.79
C VAL A 116 10.96 32.66 -28.63
N LYS A 117 10.33 33.73 -28.15
CA LYS A 117 9.31 34.48 -28.88
C LYS A 117 9.74 35.94 -29.01
N GLY A 118 9.70 36.49 -30.22
CA GLY A 118 10.02 37.89 -30.48
C GLY A 118 9.67 38.31 -31.90
N ALA A 119 9.56 39.63 -32.12
CA ALA A 119 9.17 40.22 -33.40
C ALA A 119 10.29 40.26 -34.46
N SER A 120 11.55 39.99 -34.07
CA SER A 120 12.71 40.00 -34.97
C SER A 120 13.75 38.96 -34.54
N LEU A 121 13.48 37.69 -34.83
CA LEU A 121 14.35 36.56 -34.46
C LEU A 121 15.57 36.41 -35.40
N ASP A 122 15.54 37.08 -36.55
CA ASP A 122 16.53 36.96 -37.63
C ASP A 122 17.93 37.48 -37.25
N GLN A 123 18.01 38.30 -36.19
CA GLN A 123 19.24 38.93 -35.69
C GLN A 123 19.72 38.32 -34.36
N VAL A 124 19.10 37.23 -33.93
CA VAL A 124 19.36 36.58 -32.64
C VAL A 124 20.09 35.26 -32.87
N VAL A 125 21.23 35.08 -32.22
CA VAL A 125 22.05 33.86 -32.35
C VAL A 125 21.71 32.93 -31.18
N ILE A 126 21.16 31.76 -31.49
CA ILE A 126 20.85 30.73 -30.49
C ILE A 126 22.02 29.75 -30.43
N GLN A 127 22.76 29.74 -29.31
CA GLN A 127 23.83 28.78 -29.03
C GLN A 127 23.46 27.91 -27.83
N GLY A 128 23.01 26.68 -28.10
CA GLY A 128 22.50 25.77 -27.06
C GLY A 128 21.35 26.41 -26.30
N ASP A 129 21.50 26.58 -24.99
CA ASP A 129 20.47 27.17 -24.11
C ASP A 129 20.60 28.71 -23.97
N THR A 130 21.45 29.35 -24.79
CA THR A 130 21.75 30.79 -24.67
C THR A 130 21.31 31.57 -25.91
N VAL A 131 20.44 32.56 -25.70
CA VAL A 131 20.01 33.55 -26.69
C VAL A 131 20.96 34.72 -26.65
N ILE A 132 21.73 34.91 -27.72
CA ILE A 132 22.73 35.98 -27.82
C ILE A 132 22.23 37.05 -28.80
N ILE A 133 22.20 38.29 -28.34
CA ILE A 133 21.96 39.47 -29.18
C ILE A 133 23.32 40.13 -29.42
N PRO A 134 23.94 39.95 -30.61
CA PRO A 134 25.29 40.41 -30.89
C PRO A 134 25.41 41.95 -30.94
N GLN A 135 26.62 42.45 -30.70
CA GLN A 135 26.93 43.88 -30.76
C GLN A 135 26.63 44.48 -32.15
N GLY A 136 26.02 45.66 -32.19
CA GLY A 136 25.69 46.36 -33.44
C GLY A 136 24.33 45.98 -34.05
N HIS A 137 23.61 45.03 -33.45
CA HIS A 137 22.24 44.68 -33.83
C HIS A 137 21.23 45.25 -32.83
N THR A 138 20.11 45.75 -33.37
CA THR A 138 18.99 46.26 -32.58
C THR A 138 17.76 45.38 -32.81
N VAL A 139 17.34 44.66 -31.79
CA VAL A 139 16.10 43.88 -31.83
C VAL A 139 14.95 44.83 -31.51
N GLN A 140 14.02 44.99 -32.46
CA GLN A 140 12.83 45.81 -32.27
C GLN A 140 11.65 44.95 -31.79
N GLY A 141 11.02 45.36 -30.69
CA GLY A 141 9.87 44.67 -30.09
C GLY A 141 10.24 43.79 -28.90
N ASP A 142 9.21 43.24 -28.26
CA ASP A 142 9.36 42.49 -27.02
C ASP A 142 9.99 41.11 -27.26
N LEU A 143 10.93 40.73 -26.39
CA LEU A 143 11.61 39.45 -26.41
C LEU A 143 11.24 38.64 -25.16
N THR A 144 10.69 37.44 -25.37
CA THR A 144 10.37 36.51 -24.30
C THR A 144 11.19 35.24 -24.44
N VAL A 145 11.97 34.92 -23.42
CA VAL A 145 12.80 33.70 -23.36
C VAL A 145 12.38 32.88 -22.16
N LYS A 146 11.97 31.62 -22.41
CA LYS A 146 11.62 30.66 -21.35
C LYS A 146 12.72 29.61 -21.23
N ARG A 147 13.16 29.32 -20.00
CA ARG A 147 14.12 28.25 -19.66
C ARG A 147 15.43 28.33 -20.44
N GLY A 148 15.97 29.54 -20.57
CA GLY A 148 17.21 29.81 -21.30
C GLY A 148 17.95 31.00 -20.72
N LYS A 149 19.24 31.11 -21.08
CA LYS A 149 20.08 32.25 -20.72
C LYS A 149 19.98 33.32 -21.79
N VAL A 150 19.83 34.57 -21.41
CA VAL A 150 19.81 35.70 -22.36
C VAL A 150 21.10 36.50 -22.20
N GLN A 151 21.88 36.62 -23.28
CA GLN A 151 23.06 37.46 -23.32
C GLN A 151 22.79 38.63 -24.28
N VAL A 152 22.73 39.82 -23.72
CA VAL A 152 22.46 41.05 -24.46
C VAL A 152 23.78 41.80 -24.63
N ASP A 153 24.39 41.70 -25.80
CA ASP A 153 25.60 42.45 -26.17
C ASP A 153 25.28 43.67 -27.07
N GLY A 154 24.15 43.61 -27.80
CA GLY A 154 23.59 44.70 -28.62
C GLY A 154 22.46 45.49 -27.96
N ASN A 155 21.57 46.07 -28.77
CA ASN A 155 20.46 46.90 -28.27
C ASN A 155 19.11 46.18 -28.42
N VAL A 156 18.22 46.39 -27.45
CA VAL A 156 16.83 45.90 -27.49
C VAL A 156 15.89 47.08 -27.33
N GLU A 157 15.10 47.35 -28.38
CA GLU A 157 14.05 48.36 -28.40
C GLU A 157 12.70 47.71 -28.03
N GLY A 158 12.54 47.33 -26.76
CA GLY A 158 11.36 46.62 -26.26
C GLY A 158 11.57 46.05 -24.86
N ASN A 159 10.57 45.31 -24.36
CA ASN A 159 10.64 44.65 -23.07
C ASN A 159 11.29 43.27 -23.18
N VAL A 160 12.08 42.89 -22.19
CA VAL A 160 12.70 41.56 -22.11
C VAL A 160 12.08 40.80 -20.94
N THR A 161 11.43 39.68 -21.24
CA THR A 161 10.83 38.81 -20.23
C THR A 161 11.56 37.48 -20.20
N VAL A 162 12.13 37.15 -19.06
CA VAL A 162 12.85 35.89 -18.83
C VAL A 162 12.08 35.07 -17.79
N ILE A 163 11.70 33.85 -18.15
CA ILE A 163 10.91 32.95 -17.27
C ILE A 163 11.74 31.70 -17.03
N ASP A 164 11.98 31.36 -15.76
CA ASP A 164 12.82 30.24 -15.33
C ASP A 164 14.23 30.25 -15.98
N GLY A 165 14.92 31.40 -15.99
CA GLY A 165 16.18 31.60 -16.69
C GLY A 165 16.97 32.80 -16.18
N SER A 166 18.20 33.00 -16.67
CA SER A 166 19.04 34.14 -16.26
C SER A 166 19.37 35.05 -17.44
N TYR A 167 19.67 36.33 -17.16
CA TYR A 167 20.10 37.28 -18.17
C TYR A 167 21.42 37.94 -17.79
N ASN A 168 22.23 38.26 -18.79
CA ASN A 168 23.47 39.03 -18.66
C ASN A 168 23.44 40.17 -19.68
N LEU A 169 23.78 41.37 -19.21
CA LEU A 169 23.84 42.59 -20.02
C LEU A 169 25.30 43.05 -20.12
N ALA A 170 25.82 43.17 -21.33
CA ALA A 170 27.16 43.72 -21.55
C ALA A 170 27.18 45.23 -21.28
N SER A 171 28.35 45.77 -20.91
CA SER A 171 28.52 47.21 -20.65
C SER A 171 28.26 48.11 -21.88
N THR A 172 28.21 47.52 -23.07
CA THR A 172 27.95 48.19 -24.36
C THR A 172 26.49 48.07 -24.82
N ALA A 173 25.66 47.35 -24.08
CA ALA A 173 24.31 47.00 -24.46
C ALA A 173 23.26 47.90 -23.77
N TYR A 174 22.14 48.13 -24.44
CA TYR A 174 21.04 48.94 -23.93
C TYR A 174 19.67 48.32 -24.18
N ILE A 175 18.83 48.30 -23.15
CA ILE A 175 17.43 47.83 -23.22
C ILE A 175 16.54 49.06 -22.96
N SER A 176 15.67 49.41 -23.92
CA SER A 176 14.81 50.59 -23.79
C SER A 176 13.56 50.34 -22.93
N GLY A 177 13.13 49.08 -22.78
CA GLY A 177 11.97 48.66 -22.00
C GLY A 177 12.31 48.09 -20.63
N HIS A 178 11.35 47.40 -20.01
CA HIS A 178 11.50 46.80 -18.69
C HIS A 178 12.00 45.35 -18.80
N VAL A 179 12.84 44.95 -17.84
CA VAL A 179 13.30 43.57 -17.69
C VAL A 179 12.50 42.89 -16.58
N ASN A 180 11.73 41.85 -16.94
CA ASN A 180 10.95 41.07 -15.99
C ASN A 180 11.51 39.65 -15.90
N SER A 181 12.02 39.26 -14.73
CA SER A 181 12.42 37.89 -14.42
C SER A 181 11.36 37.23 -13.54
N VAL A 182 10.80 36.11 -14.01
CA VAL A 182 9.86 35.29 -13.23
C VAL A 182 10.56 33.98 -12.88
N ASP A 183 11.11 33.91 -11.67
CA ASP A 183 11.66 32.67 -11.11
C ASP A 183 10.58 31.96 -10.29
N GLN A 184 10.11 30.79 -10.76
CA GLN A 184 9.23 29.94 -9.96
C GLN A 184 10.04 29.00 -9.05
N THR A 185 10.86 29.56 -8.16
CA THR A 185 11.54 28.74 -7.15
C THR A 185 10.66 28.60 -5.92
N LEU A 186 9.91 27.49 -5.85
CA LEU A 186 9.78 26.56 -4.72
C LEU A 186 9.59 27.08 -3.27
N GLU A 187 9.40 28.36 -2.98
CA GLU A 187 9.16 28.88 -1.62
C GLU A 187 7.74 28.59 -1.13
N TRP A 188 6.75 28.67 -2.03
CA TRP A 188 5.34 28.41 -1.71
C TRP A 188 5.08 26.96 -1.27
N ILE A 189 5.79 26.00 -1.86
CA ILE A 189 5.59 24.57 -1.59
C ILE A 189 6.09 24.21 -0.18
N TRP A 190 7.21 24.79 0.28
CA TRP A 190 7.70 24.58 1.65
C TRP A 190 6.80 25.20 2.72
N TYR A 191 6.16 26.34 2.44
CA TYR A 191 5.23 26.98 3.39
C TYR A 191 4.00 26.09 3.69
N LYS A 192 3.43 25.42 2.69
CA LYS A 192 2.26 24.54 2.90
C LYS A 192 2.59 23.21 3.58
N VAL A 193 3.80 22.67 3.38
CA VAL A 193 4.18 21.37 3.96
C VAL A 193 4.33 21.46 5.48
N ASN A 194 4.79 22.59 6.01
CA ASN A 194 4.93 22.79 7.46
C ASN A 194 3.59 22.94 8.19
N GLU A 195 2.56 23.50 7.55
CA GLU A 195 1.20 23.56 8.11
C GLU A 195 0.52 22.18 8.21
N VAL A 196 0.84 21.28 7.28
CA VAL A 196 0.31 19.91 7.28
C VAL A 196 1.08 19.01 8.26
N PHE A 197 2.28 19.38 8.70
CA PHE A 197 3.03 18.57 9.67
C PHE A 197 2.68 18.92 11.13
N SER A 198 2.21 20.14 11.41
CA SER A 198 1.85 20.57 12.78
C SER A 198 0.54 20.00 13.32
N TRP A 199 -0.31 19.37 12.49
CA TRP A 199 -1.50 18.65 12.95
C TRP A 199 -1.27 17.15 13.20
N VAL A 200 -0.08 16.62 12.87
CA VAL A 200 0.25 15.17 12.92
C VAL A 200 1.38 14.87 13.93
N THR A 201 1.47 15.62 15.02
CA THR A 201 2.17 15.18 16.25
C THR A 201 1.50 15.82 17.46
N PRO A 202 1.19 15.07 18.54
CA PRO A 202 0.64 15.64 19.77
C PRO A 202 1.63 16.58 20.47
#